data_AF-A0A7C1XGN3-F1
#
_entry.id   AF-A0A7C1XGN3-F1
#
_cell.length_a   1.000
_cell.length_b   1.000
_cell.length_c   1.000
_cell.angle_alpha   90.00
_cell.angle_beta   90.00
_cell.angle_gamma   90.00
#
_symmetry.space_group_name_H-M   'P 1'
#
loop_
_entity.id
_entity.type
_entity.pdbx_description
1 polymer ?
#
loop_
_entity_poly.entity_id
_entity_poly.type
_entity_poly.pdbx_seq_one_letter_code
_entity_poly.pdbx_strand_id
1 'polypeptide(L)'
;MIKGILKQRKNGGRPKEADRLLQLELSEIEELSALLMSRVDKRVRALSEIEQRLDEKIATMESLLVQAESILHEPASTIDHRYKEVILLSRKGLKIDEIASLLDIPGGEVEFIINMNA
;
A
#
# COMPACT_ATOMS: atom_id res chain seq x y z
N MET A 1 -30.10 -30.44 -84.49
CA MET A 1 -28.70 -30.28 -84.07
C MET A 1 -28.53 -29.12 -83.09
N ILE A 2 -29.19 -29.14 -81.92
CA ILE A 2 -29.06 -28.08 -80.88
C ILE A 2 -29.05 -28.72 -79.48
N LYS A 3 -28.31 -29.82 -79.31
CA LYS A 3 -28.07 -30.43 -77.98
C LYS A 3 -26.61 -30.28 -77.52
N GLY A 4 -25.78 -29.51 -78.25
CA GLY A 4 -24.35 -29.40 -78.00
C GLY A 4 -23.90 -28.16 -77.22
N ILE A 5 -24.74 -27.12 -77.07
CA ILE A 5 -24.25 -25.80 -76.61
C ILE A 5 -24.50 -25.52 -75.11
N LEU A 6 -25.32 -26.31 -74.43
CA LEU A 6 -25.69 -26.04 -73.01
C LEU A 6 -24.81 -26.74 -71.96
N LYS A 7 -23.74 -27.46 -72.36
CA LYS A 7 -22.90 -28.22 -71.43
C LYS A 7 -21.60 -27.52 -71.00
N GLN A 8 -21.45 -26.22 -71.31
CA GLN A 8 -20.22 -25.45 -71.04
C GLN A 8 -20.32 -24.37 -69.95
N ARG A 9 -21.32 -24.43 -69.06
CA ARG A 9 -21.23 -23.70 -67.78
C ARG A 9 -20.80 -24.64 -66.66
N LYS A 10 -19.55 -25.09 -66.72
CA LYS A 10 -18.81 -25.44 -65.50
C LYS A 10 -18.54 -24.12 -64.76
N ASN A 11 -19.48 -23.70 -63.92
CA ASN A 11 -19.18 -22.78 -62.82
C ASN A 11 -18.31 -23.54 -61.82
N GLY A 12 -17.01 -23.63 -62.11
CA GLY A 12 -15.99 -24.36 -61.33
C GLY A 12 -15.06 -23.44 -60.55
N GLY A 13 -15.50 -22.23 -60.21
CA GLY A 13 -14.75 -21.26 -59.41
C GLY A 13 -14.73 -21.63 -57.92
N ARG A 14 -13.95 -22.66 -57.60
CA ARG A 14 -13.29 -23.02 -56.32
C ARG A 14 -13.89 -22.51 -54.99
N PRO A 15 -14.88 -23.23 -54.41
CA PRO A 15 -15.21 -23.11 -52.98
C PRO A 15 -13.99 -23.21 -52.05
N LYS A 16 -12.96 -23.98 -52.46
CA LYS A 16 -11.71 -24.15 -51.72
C LYS A 16 -10.86 -22.88 -51.54
N GLU A 17 -11.05 -21.85 -52.37
CA GLU A 17 -10.25 -20.62 -52.30
C GLU A 17 -10.87 -19.64 -51.30
N ALA A 18 -12.20 -19.53 -51.29
CA ALA A 18 -12.94 -18.79 -50.26
C ALA A 18 -12.74 -19.43 -48.86
N ASP A 19 -12.80 -20.75 -48.77
CA ASP A 19 -12.57 -21.47 -47.50
C ASP A 19 -11.16 -21.23 -46.95
N ARG A 20 -10.14 -21.15 -47.83
CA ARG A 20 -8.76 -20.86 -47.42
C ARG A 20 -8.58 -19.44 -46.92
N LEU A 21 -9.17 -18.46 -47.60
CA LEU A 21 -9.13 -17.06 -47.16
C LEU A 21 -9.83 -16.88 -45.82
N LEU A 22 -10.99 -17.52 -45.65
CA LEU A 22 -11.72 -17.51 -44.38
C LEU A 22 -10.90 -18.14 -43.25
N GLN A 23 -10.24 -19.28 -43.49
CA GLN A 23 -9.35 -19.90 -42.49
C GLN A 23 -8.18 -18.98 -42.10
N LEU A 24 -7.63 -18.25 -43.07
CA LEU A 24 -6.52 -17.33 -42.84
C LEU A 24 -6.98 -16.15 -41.98
N GLU A 25 -8.12 -15.52 -42.31
CA GLU A 25 -8.68 -14.45 -41.48
C GLU A 25 -9.06 -14.93 -40.07
N LEU A 26 -9.64 -16.12 -39.93
CA LEU A 26 -9.94 -16.70 -38.62
C LEU A 26 -8.66 -16.91 -37.80
N SER A 27 -7.58 -17.37 -38.43
CA SER A 27 -6.29 -17.54 -37.74
C SER A 27 -5.70 -16.20 -37.29
N GLU A 28 -5.81 -15.15 -38.11
CA GLU A 28 -5.36 -13.80 -37.74
C GLU A 28 -6.20 -13.23 -36.60
N ILE A 29 -7.51 -13.46 -36.59
CA ILE A 29 -8.41 -13.06 -35.51
C ILE A 29 -8.06 -13.79 -34.21
N GLU A 30 -7.75 -15.09 -34.26
CA GLU A 30 -7.32 -15.86 -33.10
C GLU A 30 -6.00 -15.31 -32.53
N GLU A 31 -5.02 -15.02 -33.38
CA GLU A 31 -3.74 -14.43 -32.96
C GLU A 31 -3.92 -13.05 -32.31
N LEU A 32 -4.73 -12.18 -32.92
CA LEU A 32 -5.06 -10.86 -32.38
C LEU A 32 -5.79 -10.96 -31.03
N SER A 33 -6.72 -11.91 -30.91
CA SER A 33 -7.46 -12.15 -29.69
C SER A 33 -6.54 -12.65 -28.57
N ALA A 34 -5.63 -13.58 -28.88
CA ALA A 34 -4.63 -14.06 -27.94
C ALA A 34 -3.70 -12.94 -27.47
N LEU A 35 -3.27 -12.06 -28.38
CA LEU A 35 -2.44 -10.90 -28.04
C LEU A 35 -3.19 -9.92 -27.13
N LEU A 36 -4.45 -9.65 -27.42
CA LEU A 36 -5.31 -8.79 -26.59
C LEU A 36 -5.51 -9.38 -25.19
N MET A 37 -5.86 -10.66 -25.10
CA MET A 37 -6.00 -11.37 -23.83
C MET A 37 -4.70 -11.32 -23.02
N SER A 38 -3.54 -11.58 -23.65
CA SER A 38 -2.24 -11.48 -22.99
C SER A 38 -1.95 -10.09 -22.43
N ARG A 39 -2.36 -9.03 -23.15
CA ARG A 39 -2.22 -7.65 -22.67
C ARG A 39 -3.16 -7.35 -21.51
N VAL A 40 -4.39 -7.85 -21.55
CA VAL A 40 -5.36 -7.71 -20.46
C VAL A 40 -4.84 -8.42 -19.21
N ASP A 41 -4.38 -9.66 -19.33
CA ASP A 41 -3.82 -10.43 -18.21
C ASP A 41 -2.64 -9.72 -17.55
N LYS A 42 -1.74 -9.14 -18.35
CA LYS A 42 -0.62 -8.34 -17.82
C LYS A 42 -1.09 -7.12 -17.04
N ARG A 43 -2.13 -6.44 -17.52
CA ARG A 43 -2.72 -5.29 -16.81
C ARG A 43 -3.42 -5.71 -15.53
N VAL A 44 -4.17 -6.81 -15.55
CA VAL A 44 -4.84 -7.35 -14.36
C VAL A 44 -3.80 -7.68 -13.29
N ARG A 45 -2.72 -8.39 -13.65
CA ARG A 45 -1.63 -8.70 -12.70
C ARG A 45 -0.99 -7.45 -12.10
N ALA A 46 -0.71 -6.44 -12.92
CA ALA A 46 -0.14 -5.19 -12.44
C ALA A 46 -1.09 -4.46 -11.48
N LEU A 47 -2.41 -4.47 -11.76
CA LEU A 47 -3.40 -3.90 -10.85
C LEU A 47 -3.48 -4.65 -9.53
N SER A 48 -3.48 -5.99 -9.55
CA SER A 48 -3.48 -6.81 -8.34
C SER A 48 -2.22 -6.58 -7.48
N GLU A 49 -1.06 -6.37 -8.09
CA GLU A 49 0.17 -6.03 -7.36
C GLU A 49 0.06 -4.64 -6.70
N ILE A 50 -0.55 -3.67 -7.38
CA ILE A 50 -0.79 -2.34 -6.82
C ILE A 50 -1.78 -2.42 -5.65
N GLU A 51 -2.87 -3.18 -5.80
CA GLU A 51 -3.87 -3.41 -4.77
C GLU A 51 -3.21 -3.99 -3.51
N GLN A 52 -2.43 -5.06 -3.64
CA GLN A 52 -1.71 -5.66 -2.52
C GLN A 52 -0.78 -4.64 -1.82
N ARG A 53 -0.04 -3.83 -2.59
CA ARG A 53 0.84 -2.79 -2.03
C ARG A 53 0.08 -1.68 -1.31
N LEU A 54 -1.15 -1.39 -1.72
CA LEU A 54 -2.01 -0.43 -1.03
C LEU A 54 -2.52 -1.01 0.28
N ASP A 55 -2.95 -2.27 0.29
CA ASP A 55 -3.41 -2.96 1.50
C ASP A 55 -2.31 -3.02 2.57
N GLU A 56 -1.08 -3.37 2.17
CA GLU A 56 0.08 -3.37 3.08
C GLU A 56 0.35 -1.97 3.68
N LYS A 57 0.18 -0.91 2.88
CA LYS A 57 0.34 0.47 3.35
C LYS A 57 -0.77 0.88 4.29
N ILE A 58 -2.02 0.51 4.00
CA ILE A 58 -3.18 0.78 4.85
C ILE A 58 -2.95 0.12 6.21
N ALA A 59 -2.61 -1.17 6.24
CA ALA A 59 -2.33 -1.89 7.48
C ALA A 59 -1.20 -1.25 8.30
N THR A 60 -0.14 -0.77 7.62
CA THR A 60 0.96 -0.05 8.29
C THR A 60 0.48 1.26 8.91
N MET A 61 -0.34 2.04 8.18
CA MET A 61 -0.89 3.30 8.67
C MET A 61 -1.86 3.09 9.84
N GLU A 62 -2.70 2.06 9.79
CA GLU A 62 -3.58 1.69 10.91
C GLU A 62 -2.77 1.34 12.15
N SER A 63 -1.69 0.57 12.01
CA SER A 63 -0.80 0.27 13.14
C SER A 63 -0.16 1.53 13.72
N LEU A 64 0.28 2.46 12.87
CA LEU A 64 0.84 3.74 13.31
C LEU A 64 -0.19 4.63 14.01
N LEU A 65 -1.45 4.62 13.56
CA LEU A 65 -2.54 5.33 14.23
C LEU A 65 -2.78 4.77 15.63
N VAL A 66 -2.86 3.45 15.78
CA VAL A 66 -3.01 2.80 17.09
C VAL A 66 -1.83 3.14 18.01
N GLN A 67 -0.60 3.14 17.49
CA GLN A 67 0.58 3.54 18.27
C GLN A 67 0.50 5.01 18.69
N ALA A 68 0.14 5.92 17.78
CA ALA A 68 0.01 7.33 18.07
C ALA A 68 -1.09 7.59 19.11
N GLU A 69 -2.24 6.91 18.99
CA GLU A 69 -3.31 6.96 19.99
C GLU A 69 -2.85 6.45 21.34
N SER A 70 -2.05 5.36 21.38
CA SER A 70 -1.49 4.84 22.63
C SER A 70 -0.54 5.83 23.31
N ILE A 71 0.26 6.57 22.54
CA ILE A 71 1.16 7.61 23.05
C ILE A 71 0.36 8.82 23.55
N LEU A 72 -0.72 9.19 22.85
CA LEU A 72 -1.60 10.29 23.25
C LEU A 72 -2.47 9.97 24.49
N HIS A 73 -2.82 8.69 24.67
CA HIS A 73 -3.63 8.21 25.78
C HIS A 73 -2.81 7.59 26.92
N GLU A 74 -1.47 7.52 26.80
CA GLU A 74 -0.63 7.31 27.96
C GLU A 74 -0.93 8.46 28.93
N PRO A 75 -1.57 8.18 30.08
CA PRO A 75 -1.84 9.23 31.05
C PRO A 75 -0.48 9.78 31.42
N ALA A 76 -0.34 11.09 31.33
CA ALA A 76 0.85 11.85 31.64
C ALA A 76 1.52 11.39 32.94
N SER A 77 2.31 10.32 32.85
CA SER A 77 3.34 9.94 33.79
C SER A 77 4.47 10.94 33.71
N THR A 78 4.37 12.03 32.93
CA THR A 78 5.28 13.17 33.00
C THR A 78 5.36 13.72 34.41
N ILE A 79 4.27 13.69 35.20
CA ILE A 79 4.32 14.09 36.61
C ILE A 79 5.17 13.09 37.41
N ASP A 80 4.96 11.79 37.24
CA ASP A 80 5.70 10.74 37.96
C ASP A 80 7.17 10.65 37.49
N HIS A 81 7.46 10.90 36.22
CA HIS A 81 8.81 10.95 35.65
C HIS A 81 9.57 12.16 36.15
N ARG A 82 8.97 13.37 36.12
CA ARG A 82 9.59 14.57 36.68
C ARG A 82 9.81 14.44 38.19
N TYR A 83 8.85 13.87 38.92
CA TYR A 83 8.98 13.61 40.34
C TYR A 83 10.16 12.68 40.64
N LYS A 84 10.27 11.55 39.92
CA LYS A 84 11.40 10.62 40.03
C LYS A 84 12.73 11.26 39.64
N GLU A 85 12.74 12.10 38.62
CA GLU A 85 13.96 12.76 38.13
C GLU A 85 14.48 13.80 39.12
N VAL A 86 13.61 14.64 39.68
CA VAL A 86 13.95 15.58 40.77
C VAL A 86 14.52 14.83 41.99
N ILE A 87 13.86 13.74 42.42
CA ILE A 87 14.35 12.93 43.55
C ILE A 87 15.72 12.32 43.26
N LEU A 88 15.94 11.81 42.06
CA LEU A 88 17.20 11.19 41.67
C LEU A 88 18.34 12.21 41.64
N LEU A 89 18.10 13.42 41.12
CA LEU A 89 19.08 14.50 41.10
C LEU A 89 19.38 15.04 42.50
N SER A 90 18.36 15.16 43.35
CA SER A 90 18.53 15.52 44.76
C SER A 90 19.37 14.49 45.52
N ARG A 91 19.12 13.19 45.31
CA ARG A 91 19.95 12.10 45.87
C ARG A 91 21.39 12.10 45.37
N LYS A 92 21.65 12.63 44.18
CA LYS A 92 23.01 12.84 43.65
C LYS A 92 23.71 14.06 44.25
N GLY A 93 23.03 14.84 45.09
CA GLY A 93 23.58 16.01 45.78
C GLY A 93 23.53 17.30 45.00
N LEU A 94 22.75 17.38 43.92
CA LEU A 94 22.54 18.63 43.19
C LEU A 94 21.71 19.60 44.04
N LYS A 95 22.04 20.89 43.94
CA LYS A 95 21.30 21.97 44.61
C LYS A 95 19.97 22.23 43.88
N ILE A 96 19.00 22.77 44.62
CA ILE A 96 17.67 23.11 44.11
C ILE A 96 17.76 23.97 42.83
N ASP A 97 18.61 25.00 42.84
CA ASP A 97 18.80 25.90 41.68
C ASP A 97 19.37 25.18 40.44
N GLU A 98 20.22 24.18 40.65
CA GLU A 98 20.84 23.38 39.58
C GLU A 98 19.81 22.44 38.95
N ILE A 99 18.96 21.82 39.77
CA ILE A 99 17.87 20.96 39.32
C ILE A 99 16.81 21.78 38.58
N ALA A 100 16.43 22.93 39.14
CA ALA A 100 15.47 23.87 38.54
C ALA A 100 15.94 24.34 37.16
N SER A 101 17.22 24.72 37.05
CA SER A 101 17.81 25.12 35.77
C SER A 101 17.95 23.98 34.76
N LEU A 102 18.18 22.74 35.22
CA LEU A 102 18.35 21.58 34.34
C LEU A 102 17.01 21.07 33.78
N LEU A 103 15.97 21.10 34.60
CA LEU A 103 14.63 20.59 34.26
C LEU A 103 13.66 21.68 33.78
N ASP A 104 14.12 22.93 33.71
CA ASP A 104 13.33 24.11 33.32
C ASP A 104 12.02 24.22 34.14
N ILE A 105 12.15 24.06 35.46
CA ILE A 105 11.03 24.17 36.42
C ILE A 105 11.36 25.15 37.54
N PRO A 106 10.36 25.81 38.15
CA PRO A 106 10.60 26.74 39.26
C PRO A 106 11.26 26.04 40.47
N GLY A 107 12.19 26.72 41.13
CA GLY A 107 12.84 26.19 42.34
C GLY A 107 11.85 25.78 43.44
N GLY A 108 10.73 26.52 43.57
CA GLY A 108 9.66 26.16 44.51
C GLY A 108 8.96 24.83 44.19
N GLU A 109 8.88 24.43 42.91
CA GLU A 109 8.34 23.13 42.50
C GLU A 109 9.32 22.00 42.87
N VAL A 110 10.62 22.24 42.70
CA VAL A 110 11.69 21.31 43.13
C VAL A 110 11.66 21.11 44.65
N GLU A 111 11.58 22.20 45.42
CA GLU A 111 11.45 22.15 46.89
C GLU A 111 10.20 21.38 47.31
N PHE A 112 9.07 21.67 46.69
CA PHE A 112 7.81 20.98 46.97
C PHE A 112 7.93 19.46 46.74
N ILE A 113 8.51 19.05 45.61
CA ILE A 113 8.73 17.65 45.26
C ILE A 113 9.67 16.96 46.27
N ILE A 114 10.77 17.61 46.64
CA ILE A 114 11.73 17.05 47.61
C ILE A 114 11.06 16.88 48.97
N ASN A 115 10.28 17.86 49.42
CA ASN A 115 9.60 17.84 50.72
C ASN A 115 8.44 16.84 50.78
N MET A 116 7.77 16.55 49.67
CA MET A 116 6.76 15.50 49.59
C MET A 116 7.36 14.08 49.65
N ASN A 117 8.67 13.93 49.45
CA ASN A 117 9.38 12.66 49.46
C ASN A 117 10.36 12.49 50.65
N ALA A 118 10.44 13.48 51.53
CA ALA A 118 11.23 13.43 52.77
C ALA A 118 10.45 12.71 53.88
#